data_AF-A0A7X3XP77-F1
#
_entry.id   AF-A0A7X3XP77-F1
#
_cell.length_a   1.000
_cell.length_b   1.000
_cell.length_c   1.000
_cell.angle_alpha   90.00
_cell.angle_beta   90.00
_cell.angle_gamma   90.00
#
_symmetry.space_group_name_H-M   'P 1'
#
loop_
_entity.id
_entity.type
_entity.pdbx_description
1 polymer ?
#
loop_
_entity_poly.entity_id
_entity_poly.type
_entity_poly.pdbx_seq_one_letter_code
_entity_poly.pdbx_strand_id
1 'polypeptide(L)'
;MELYLNPSKITEIIGVEEEIINRTLERKDVDIAPYLRVVSAPAENPGGRPKPQIQLRIDGLALLIKKLTYNIPTDDIIENLSCQIFHITHLRETCEKLEGENKTLIAENEQRQERIEALQTEREALSAKVNELESQLIAEQSKTWVDRVFKRGD
;
A
#
# COMPACT_ATOMS: atom_id res chain seq x y z
N MET A 1 -34.34 -14.86 37.29
CA MET A 1 -33.15 -14.44 36.52
C MET A 1 -32.54 -13.24 37.23
N GLU A 2 -31.23 -13.25 37.47
CA GLU A 2 -30.53 -12.05 37.98
C GLU A 2 -30.58 -10.97 36.89
N LEU A 3 -31.38 -9.93 37.10
CA LEU A 3 -31.56 -8.83 36.14
C LEU A 3 -30.37 -7.86 36.09
N TYR A 4 -29.44 -7.96 37.05
CA TYR A 4 -28.32 -7.05 37.24
C TYR A 4 -27.00 -7.81 37.18
N LEU A 5 -26.04 -7.24 36.46
CA LEU A 5 -24.72 -7.80 36.23
C LEU A 5 -23.67 -6.99 36.98
N ASN A 6 -22.76 -7.69 37.65
CA ASN A 6 -21.55 -7.10 38.21
C ASN A 6 -20.55 -6.76 37.09
N PRO A 7 -19.68 -5.76 37.28
CA PRO A 7 -18.62 -5.42 36.32
C PRO A 7 -17.80 -6.64 35.90
N SER A 8 -17.41 -7.51 36.84
CA SER A 8 -16.71 -8.77 36.53
C SER A 8 -17.51 -9.71 35.61
N LYS A 9 -18.84 -9.79 35.78
CA LYS A 9 -19.72 -10.61 34.93
C LYS A 9 -19.94 -9.95 33.55
N ILE A 10 -19.88 -8.62 33.48
CA ILE A 10 -19.92 -7.87 32.22
C ILE A 10 -18.62 -8.07 31.44
N THR A 11 -17.47 -8.08 32.13
CA THR A 11 -16.15 -8.42 31.57
C THR A 11 -16.19 -9.80 30.92
N GLU A 12 -16.73 -10.81 31.60
CA GLU A 12 -16.88 -12.17 31.04
C GLU A 12 -17.77 -12.21 29.79
N ILE A 13 -18.82 -11.39 29.73
CA ILE A 13 -19.79 -11.39 28.63
C ILE A 13 -19.27 -10.64 27.38
N ILE A 14 -18.66 -9.47 27.57
CA ILE A 14 -18.24 -8.58 26.47
C ILE A 14 -16.76 -8.78 26.12
N GLY A 15 -15.94 -9.28 27.04
CA GLY A 15 -14.50 -9.44 26.84
C GLY A 15 -13.71 -8.13 26.96
N VAL A 16 -14.23 -7.13 27.68
CA VAL A 16 -13.56 -5.84 27.94
C VAL A 16 -13.06 -5.81 29.38
N GLU A 17 -11.88 -5.25 29.62
CA GLU A 17 -11.30 -5.15 30.96
C GLU A 17 -12.25 -4.47 31.97
N GLU A 18 -12.33 -5.06 33.17
CA GLU A 18 -13.24 -4.61 34.24
C GLU A 18 -12.98 -3.16 34.65
N GLU A 19 -11.72 -2.71 34.58
CA GLU A 19 -11.35 -1.33 34.91
C GLU A 19 -11.94 -0.32 33.91
N ILE A 20 -11.96 -0.65 32.61
CA ILE A 20 -12.53 0.17 31.55
C ILE A 20 -14.05 0.23 31.70
N ILE A 21 -14.68 -0.90 32.04
CA ILE A 21 -16.11 -0.99 32.33
C ILE A 21 -16.44 -0.12 33.55
N ASN A 22 -15.72 -0.24 34.66
CA ASN A 22 -15.93 0.57 35.86
C ASN A 22 -15.76 2.07 35.57
N ARG A 23 -14.68 2.47 34.90
CA ARG A 23 -14.47 3.87 34.48
C ARG A 23 -15.62 4.40 33.62
N THR A 24 -16.20 3.56 32.76
CA THR A 24 -17.32 3.96 31.90
C THR A 24 -18.64 4.06 32.67
N LEU A 25 -18.89 3.15 33.62
CA LEU A 25 -20.08 3.15 34.47
C LEU A 25 -20.06 4.31 35.50
N GLU A 26 -18.88 4.64 36.03
CA GLU A 26 -18.68 5.73 37.00
C GLU A 26 -18.96 7.12 36.43
N ARG A 27 -18.80 7.31 35.11
CA ARG A 27 -19.16 8.56 34.41
C ARG A 27 -20.66 8.89 34.53
N LYS A 28 -21.51 7.88 34.81
CA LYS A 28 -22.97 8.03 34.97
C LYS A 28 -23.61 8.84 33.85
N ASP A 29 -23.26 8.50 32.61
CA ASP A 29 -23.86 9.10 31.41
C ASP A 29 -25.39 9.04 31.47
N VAL A 30 -26.05 10.11 31.00
CA VAL A 30 -27.52 10.28 31.06
C VAL A 30 -28.28 9.09 30.48
N ASP A 31 -27.73 8.46 29.43
CA ASP A 31 -28.34 7.34 28.74
C ASP A 31 -28.24 6.02 29.52
N ILE A 32 -27.17 5.85 30.32
CA ILE A 32 -26.85 4.62 31.05
C ILE A 32 -27.36 4.69 32.50
N ALA A 33 -27.41 5.89 33.09
CA ALA A 33 -27.81 6.11 34.48
C ALA A 33 -29.13 5.40 34.91
N PRO A 34 -30.20 5.33 34.08
CA PRO A 34 -31.43 4.62 34.46
C PRO A 34 -31.26 3.10 34.67
N TYR A 35 -30.18 2.53 34.15
CA TYR A 35 -29.88 1.09 34.22
C TYR A 35 -28.86 0.75 35.32
N LEU A 36 -28.31 1.76 36.01
CA LEU A 36 -27.33 1.58 37.06
C LEU A 36 -27.99 1.42 38.43
N ARG A 37 -27.45 0.54 39.25
CA ARG A 37 -27.70 0.55 40.69
C ARG A 37 -26.39 0.44 41.45
N VAL A 38 -26.33 1.02 42.64
CA VAL A 38 -25.19 0.87 43.56
C VAL A 38 -25.60 -0.12 44.65
N VAL A 39 -24.82 -1.16 44.83
CA VAL A 39 -25.02 -2.18 45.86
C VAL A 39 -23.77 -2.27 46.73
N SER A 40 -23.95 -2.57 48.01
CA SER A 40 -22.82 -2.89 48.90
C SER A 40 -22.29 -4.28 48.56
N ALA A 41 -21.08 -4.34 48.00
CA ALA A 41 -20.40 -5.61 47.75
C ALA A 41 -19.84 -6.18 49.07
N PRO A 42 -19.82 -7.52 49.23
CA PRO A 42 -19.09 -8.16 50.32
C PRO A 42 -17.63 -7.72 50.31
N ALA A 43 -17.04 -7.54 51.49
CA ALA A 43 -15.64 -7.18 51.58
C ALA A 43 -14.76 -8.32 51.05
N GLU A 44 -13.82 -7.98 50.16
CA GLU A 44 -12.84 -8.93 49.59
C GLU A 44 -11.92 -9.53 50.67
N ASN A 45 -11.79 -8.87 51.83
CA ASN A 45 -11.00 -9.32 52.96
C ASN A 45 -11.87 -9.56 54.20
N PRO A 46 -11.63 -10.63 54.99
CA PRO A 46 -12.35 -10.86 56.25
C PRO A 46 -12.07 -9.70 57.21
N GLY A 47 -13.13 -8.93 57.54
CA GLY A 47 -13.05 -7.71 58.38
C GLY A 47 -13.03 -6.37 57.62
N GLY A 48 -13.07 -6.39 56.27
CA GLY A 48 -13.13 -5.17 55.46
C GLY A 48 -14.51 -4.49 55.48
N ARG A 49 -14.54 -3.18 55.21
CA ARG A 49 -15.80 -2.45 54.99
C ARG A 49 -16.38 -2.83 53.62
N PRO A 50 -17.70 -3.00 53.50
CA PRO A 50 -18.33 -3.24 52.20
C PRO A 50 -18.07 -2.07 51.26
N LYS A 51 -17.56 -2.35 50.06
CA LYS A 51 -17.30 -1.33 49.03
C LYS A 51 -18.58 -1.10 48.20
N PRO A 52 -18.90 0.13 47.80
CA PRO A 52 -19.97 0.37 46.85
C PRO A 52 -19.58 -0.20 45.48
N GLN A 53 -20.39 -1.11 44.94
CA GLN A 53 -20.23 -1.70 43.62
C GLN A 53 -21.39 -1.26 42.72
N ILE A 54 -21.05 -0.74 41.54
CA ILE A 54 -22.04 -0.37 40.53
C ILE A 54 -22.41 -1.64 39.75
N GLN A 55 -23.70 -1.92 39.65
CA GLN A 55 -24.24 -3.02 38.86
C GLN A 55 -25.07 -2.46 37.70
N LEU A 56 -24.96 -3.08 36.53
CA LEU A 56 -25.69 -2.70 35.33
C LEU A 56 -26.84 -3.67 35.07
N ARG A 57 -28.04 -3.16 34.79
CA ARG A 57 -29.15 -3.99 34.34
C ARG A 57 -28.85 -4.55 32.93
N ILE A 58 -29.27 -5.78 32.64
CA ILE A 58 -29.02 -6.44 31.34
C ILE A 58 -29.47 -5.57 30.16
N ASP A 59 -30.60 -4.88 30.25
CA ASP A 59 -31.11 -4.00 29.17
C ASP A 59 -30.15 -2.84 28.83
N GLY A 60 -29.32 -2.41 29.79
CA GLY A 60 -28.34 -1.35 29.61
C GLY A 60 -27.04 -1.81 28.94
N LEU A 61 -26.87 -3.12 28.71
CA LEU A 61 -25.63 -3.70 28.17
C LEU A 61 -25.32 -3.18 26.76
N ALA A 62 -26.34 -3.07 25.90
CA ALA A 62 -26.16 -2.54 24.54
C ALA A 62 -25.68 -1.08 24.54
N LEU A 63 -26.18 -0.27 25.49
CA LEU A 63 -25.76 1.13 25.64
C LEU A 63 -24.32 1.22 26.17
N LEU A 64 -23.94 0.35 27.11
CA LEU A 64 -22.56 0.25 27.58
C LEU A 64 -21.61 -0.12 26.42
N ILE A 65 -21.93 -1.16 25.63
CA ILE A 65 -21.13 -1.57 24.47
C ILE A 65 -20.93 -0.39 23.52
N LYS A 66 -22.02 0.34 23.21
CA LYS A 66 -21.95 1.55 22.38
C LYS A 66 -20.98 2.58 22.96
N LYS A 67 -21.04 2.89 24.24
CA LYS A 67 -20.12 3.87 24.86
C LYS A 67 -18.67 3.37 24.89
N LEU A 68 -18.45 2.08 25.11
CA LEU A 68 -17.12 1.46 25.05
C LEU A 68 -16.52 1.57 23.64
N THR A 69 -17.31 1.40 22.58
CA THR A 69 -16.83 1.57 21.20
C THR A 69 -16.44 3.01 20.85
N TYR A 70 -16.99 4.01 21.56
CA TYR A 70 -16.60 5.43 21.42
C TYR A 70 -15.45 5.85 22.36
N ASN A 71 -14.91 4.92 23.15
CA ASN A 71 -13.82 5.16 24.10
C ASN A 71 -12.45 4.64 23.57
N ILE A 72 -12.32 4.35 22.28
CA ILE A 72 -11.00 4.13 21.66
C ILE A 72 -10.15 5.38 21.95
N PRO A 73 -8.94 5.27 22.52
CA PRO A 73 -8.11 6.43 22.81
C PRO A 73 -7.90 7.23 21.53
N THR A 74 -8.22 8.53 21.57
CA THR A 74 -7.98 9.45 20.44
C THR A 74 -6.52 9.40 20.00
N ASP A 75 -5.60 9.13 20.92
CA ASP A 75 -4.17 9.00 20.67
C ASP A 75 -3.83 7.84 19.72
N ASP A 76 -4.46 6.67 19.88
CA ASP A 76 -4.26 5.50 19.00
C ASP A 76 -4.78 5.78 17.58
N ILE A 77 -5.88 6.54 17.47
CA ILE A 77 -6.44 6.99 16.19
C ILE A 77 -5.48 7.98 15.53
N ILE A 78 -4.95 8.95 16.29
CA ILE A 78 -4.00 9.96 15.79
C ILE A 78 -2.71 9.29 15.33
N GLU A 79 -2.17 8.34 16.07
CA GLU A 79 -0.95 7.61 15.70
C GLU A 79 -1.14 6.84 14.39
N ASN A 80 -2.24 6.08 14.27
CA ASN A 80 -2.54 5.33 13.06
C ASN A 80 -2.72 6.24 11.83
N LEU A 81 -3.48 7.34 11.97
CA LEU A 81 -3.65 8.32 10.89
C LEU A 81 -2.32 8.97 10.51
N SER A 82 -1.45 9.25 11.49
CA SER A 82 -0.12 9.81 11.24
C SER A 82 0.76 8.84 10.45
N CYS A 83 0.75 7.55 10.80
CA CYS A 83 1.44 6.51 10.02
C CYS A 83 0.90 6.42 8.59
N GLN A 84 -0.42 6.44 8.41
CA GLN A 84 -1.05 6.40 7.08
C GLN A 84 -0.65 7.60 6.22
N ILE A 85 -0.67 8.81 6.79
CA ILE A 85 -0.25 10.04 6.10
C ILE A 85 1.22 9.93 5.67
N PHE A 86 2.10 9.43 6.55
CA PHE A 86 3.50 9.21 6.23
C PHE A 86 3.68 8.23 5.07
N HIS A 87 3.00 7.08 5.10
CA HIS A 87 3.06 6.09 4.04
C HIS A 87 2.55 6.64 2.69
N ILE A 88 1.43 7.36 2.70
CA ILE A 88 0.86 7.98 1.49
C ILE A 88 1.84 9.01 0.91
N THR A 89 2.46 9.83 1.76
CA THR A 89 3.44 10.83 1.34
C THR A 89 4.65 10.17 0.68
N HIS A 90 5.20 9.14 1.33
CA HIS A 90 6.34 8.41 0.79
C HIS A 90 6.02 7.70 -0.54
N LEU A 91 4.84 7.09 -0.67
CA LEU A 91 4.39 6.48 -1.91
C LEU A 91 4.27 7.51 -3.02
N ARG A 92 3.72 8.69 -2.72
CA ARG A 92 3.58 9.78 -3.70
C ARG A 92 4.94 10.25 -4.21
N GLU A 93 5.89 10.51 -3.32
CA GLU A 93 7.26 10.89 -3.71
C GLU A 93 7.93 9.83 -4.60
N THR A 94 7.72 8.55 -4.27
CA THR A 94 8.26 7.44 -5.06
C THR A 94 7.63 7.37 -6.44
N CYS A 95 6.31 7.56 -6.55
CA CYS A 95 5.61 7.61 -7.84
C CYS A 95 6.11 8.78 -8.69
N GLU A 96 6.23 9.99 -8.11
CA GLU A 96 6.74 11.17 -8.84
C GLU A 96 8.17 10.94 -9.36
N LYS A 97 9.02 10.29 -8.56
CA LYS A 97 10.37 9.90 -9.00
C LYS A 97 10.35 8.89 -10.15
N LEU A 98 9.56 7.83 -10.03
CA LEU A 98 9.45 6.78 -11.06
C LEU A 98 8.88 7.34 -12.37
N GLU A 99 7.91 8.25 -12.31
CA GLU A 99 7.41 8.94 -13.50
C GLU A 99 8.50 9.77 -14.19
N GLY A 100 9.38 10.44 -13.41
CA GLY A 100 10.53 11.17 -13.94
C GLY A 100 11.55 10.26 -14.64
N GLU A 101 11.88 9.13 -14.01
CA GLU A 101 12.78 8.12 -14.58
C GLU A 101 12.18 7.51 -15.86
N ASN A 102 10.89 7.21 -15.87
CA ASN A 102 10.21 6.65 -17.04
C ASN A 102 10.21 7.62 -18.22
N LYS A 103 9.95 8.91 -18.00
CA LYS A 103 10.06 9.94 -19.05
C LYS A 103 11.47 10.02 -19.63
N THR A 104 12.48 9.92 -18.78
CA THR A 104 13.89 9.92 -19.23
C THR A 104 14.19 8.69 -20.09
N LEU A 105 13.75 7.50 -19.64
CA LEU A 105 13.94 6.26 -20.40
C LEU A 105 13.22 6.27 -21.74
N ILE A 106 12.00 6.83 -21.81
CA ILE A 106 11.25 6.98 -23.07
C ILE A 106 12.07 7.84 -24.05
N ALA A 107 12.56 9.00 -23.61
CA ALA A 107 13.36 9.89 -24.45
C ALA A 107 14.67 9.24 -24.92
N GLU A 108 15.36 8.49 -24.04
CA GLU A 108 16.56 7.73 -24.43
C GLU A 108 16.24 6.64 -25.46
N ASN A 109 15.09 5.99 -25.33
CA ASN A 109 14.68 4.91 -26.24
C ASN A 109 14.33 5.47 -27.63
N GLU A 110 13.62 6.60 -27.67
CA GLU A 110 13.36 7.35 -28.91
C GLU A 110 14.67 7.74 -29.61
N GLN A 111 15.63 8.31 -28.88
CA GLN A 111 16.94 8.66 -29.45
C GLN A 111 17.70 7.45 -29.98
N ARG A 112 17.65 6.31 -29.26
CA ARG A 112 18.28 5.07 -29.72
C ARG A 112 17.62 4.53 -30.98
N GLN A 113 16.29 4.63 -31.07
CA GLN A 113 15.53 4.19 -32.23
C GLN A 113 15.89 5.02 -33.47
N GLU A 114 15.94 6.35 -33.34
CA GLU A 114 16.41 7.24 -34.41
C GLU A 114 17.82 6.86 -34.89
N ARG A 115 18.71 6.55 -33.95
CA ARG A 115 20.09 6.15 -34.27
C ARG A 115 20.16 4.80 -34.97
N ILE A 116 19.29 3.85 -34.60
CA ILE A 116 19.19 2.56 -35.28
C ILE A 116 18.73 2.76 -36.73
N GLU A 117 17.72 3.60 -36.95
CA GLU A 117 17.20 3.90 -38.30
C GLU A 117 18.26 4.57 -39.18
N ALA A 118 19.01 5.53 -38.61
CA ALA A 118 20.12 6.17 -39.31
C ALA A 118 21.22 5.16 -39.70
N LEU A 119 21.59 4.24 -38.79
CA LEU A 119 22.59 3.21 -39.07
C LEU A 119 22.09 2.16 -40.09
N GLN A 120 20.79 1.83 -40.07
CA GLN A 120 20.19 0.92 -41.04
C GLN A 120 20.22 1.51 -42.45
N THR A 121 19.82 2.78 -42.59
CA THR A 121 19.86 3.49 -43.88
C THR A 121 21.29 3.62 -44.42
N GLU A 122 22.27 3.93 -43.55
CA GLU A 122 23.69 3.96 -43.93
C GLU A 122 24.18 2.58 -44.38
N ARG A 123 23.83 1.52 -43.64
CA ARG A 123 24.17 0.13 -44.01
C ARG A 123 23.61 -0.25 -45.37
N GLU A 124 22.35 0.09 -45.65
CA GLU A 124 21.70 -0.20 -46.94
C GLU A 124 22.39 0.54 -48.08
N ALA A 125 22.70 1.83 -47.89
CA ALA A 125 23.43 2.63 -48.88
C ALA A 125 24.83 2.06 -49.17
N LEU A 126 25.57 1.67 -48.12
CA LEU A 126 26.88 1.04 -48.27
C LEU A 126 26.78 -0.32 -48.96
N SER A 127 25.79 -1.13 -48.60
CA SER A 127 25.55 -2.43 -49.24
C SER A 127 25.26 -2.27 -50.74
N ALA A 128 24.43 -1.30 -51.12
CA ALA A 128 24.16 -1.02 -52.53
C ALA A 128 25.45 -0.60 -53.27
N LYS A 129 26.29 0.22 -52.64
CA LYS A 129 27.56 0.67 -53.22
C LYS A 129 28.56 -0.48 -53.39
N VAL A 130 28.62 -1.41 -52.43
CA VAL A 130 29.45 -2.62 -52.54
C VAL A 130 28.98 -3.47 -53.73
N ASN A 131 27.68 -3.76 -53.82
CA ASN A 131 27.13 -4.56 -54.92
C ASN A 131 27.38 -3.92 -56.31
N GLU A 132 27.27 -2.60 -56.40
CA GLU A 132 27.59 -1.85 -57.63
C GLU A 132 29.07 -1.98 -58.00
N LEU A 133 29.98 -1.78 -57.04
CA LEU A 133 31.41 -1.93 -57.27
C LEU A 133 31.81 -3.36 -57.64
N GLU A 134 31.20 -4.37 -57.02
CA GLU A 134 31.39 -5.77 -57.38
C GLU A 134 30.92 -6.05 -58.81
N SER A 135 29.76 -5.51 -59.21
CA SER A 135 29.24 -5.64 -60.57
C SER A 135 30.16 -4.98 -61.61
N GLN A 136 30.68 -3.79 -61.31
CA GLN A 136 31.65 -3.10 -62.16
C GLN A 136 32.96 -3.87 -62.28
N LEU A 137 33.46 -4.44 -61.18
CA LEU A 137 34.67 -5.26 -61.19
C LEU A 137 34.49 -6.51 -62.07
N ILE A 138 33.36 -7.21 -61.95
CA ILE A 138 33.04 -8.37 -62.78
C ILE A 138 32.99 -7.99 -64.27
N ALA A 139 32.37 -6.86 -64.59
CA ALA A 139 32.29 -6.36 -65.96
C ALA A 139 33.68 -6.04 -66.54
N GLU A 140 34.54 -5.37 -65.78
CA GLU A 140 35.92 -5.06 -66.21
C GLU A 140 36.79 -6.30 -66.35
N GLN A 141 36.69 -7.27 -65.43
CA GLN A 141 37.37 -8.56 -65.54
C GLN A 141 36.93 -9.34 -66.78
N SER A 142 35.63 -9.30 -67.10
CA SER A 142 35.07 -9.94 -68.28
C SER A 142 35.62 -9.31 -69.57
N LYS A 143 35.68 -7.97 -69.66
CA LYS A 143 36.28 -7.27 -70.80
C LYS A 143 37.77 -7.61 -70.98
N THR A 144 38.55 -7.57 -69.91
CA THR A 144 39.99 -7.92 -69.96
C THR A 144 40.24 -9.39 -70.29
N TRP A 145 39.31 -10.28 -69.95
CA TRP A 145 39.37 -11.68 -70.37
C TRP A 145 39.10 -11.82 -71.87
N VAL A 146 38.03 -11.18 -72.37
CA VAL A 146 37.69 -11.15 -73.80
C VAL A 146 38.84 -10.59 -74.64
N ASP A 147 39.40 -9.44 -74.26
CA ASP A 147 40.54 -8.82 -74.98
C ASP A 147 41.77 -9.73 -75.04
N ARG A 148 42.04 -10.51 -73.98
CA ARG A 148 43.16 -11.46 -73.94
C ARG A 148 42.94 -12.68 -74.83
N VAL A 149 41.69 -13.14 -74.97
CA VAL A 149 41.36 -14.27 -75.85
C VAL A 149 41.48 -13.84 -77.32
N PHE A 150 40.94 -12.67 -77.68
CA PHE A 150 41.01 -12.17 -79.06
C PHE A 150 42.45 -11.81 -79.49
N LYS A 151 43.31 -11.30 -78.59
CA LYS A 151 44.73 -11.02 -78.90
C LYS A 151 45.62 -12.25 -79.07
N ARG A 152 45.17 -13.45 -78.71
CA ARG A 152 45.94 -14.71 -78.91
C ARG A 152 45.46 -15.52 -80.12
N GLY A 153 44.42 -15.05 -80.81
CA GLY A 153 43.80 -15.74 -81.94
C GLY A 153 44.26 -15.26 -83.32
N ASP A 154 45.01 -14.16 -83.41
CA ASP A 154 45.76 -13.68 -84.59
C ASP A 154 47.25 -14.07 -84.47
#